data_AF-A0A947RAE3-F1
#
_entry.id   AF-A0A947RAE3-F1
#
_cell.length_a   1.000
_cell.length_b   1.000
_cell.length_c   1.000
_cell.angle_alpha   90.00
_cell.angle_beta   90.00
_cell.angle_gamma   90.00
#
_symmetry.space_group_name_H-M   'P 1'
#
loop_
_entity.id
_entity.type
_entity.pdbx_description
1 polymer ?
#
loop_
_entity_poly.entity_id
_entity_poly.type
_entity_poly.pdbx_seq_one_letter_code
_entity_poly.pdbx_strand_id
1 'polypeptide(L)'
;MRRFVPTRLRVEKNIVTRVVRTLEGKGALTARVGQQVAPDEIIGSGTVAPGFRILNLSTLLSVSPGEVEKYLTRKLNQKIYRGELLALKKSWLSFGKKVVTSPTDGVLDFLNTKTGELKIAFLPKKTNLPAGVYGIVEDVDTERGRVIIRTLVSRIYGMFGSGRVRDGALHILGKKDSLVSKEEIQAKYYRQILVGGSLFFKDTISACISTGVNGIIVGGSNSEDYKGMAGGRLVFPRKLDNDIGIGVVICEGFGSIPIGDDIFEVLSEYEGKFVFIDGNKAMINLPSFSSVSLTTIKNTKLPPLINQKLTQFAGHLAETQELKIGSKVRIVGNSCLGEQGKVVSIDDSLSLLPSGAKDYLVTIETRRRKFQMPIANLEMIG
;
A
#
# COMPACT_ATOMS: atom_id res chain seq x y z
N MET A 1 -12.57 -40.86 15.72
CA MET A 1 -12.08 -40.76 14.32
C MET A 1 -11.27 -39.47 14.19
N ARG A 2 -10.13 -39.46 13.50
CA ARG A 2 -9.34 -38.23 13.30
C ARG A 2 -10.11 -37.28 12.38
N ARG A 3 -10.14 -36.00 12.72
CA ARG A 3 -10.89 -34.95 11.99
C ARG A 3 -9.91 -33.96 11.42
N PHE A 4 -10.13 -33.53 10.19
CA PHE A 4 -9.21 -32.66 9.47
C PHE A 4 -9.94 -31.39 9.03
N VAL A 5 -9.22 -30.27 9.08
CA VAL A 5 -9.73 -28.96 8.67
C VAL A 5 -8.70 -28.26 7.78
N PRO A 6 -9.14 -27.39 6.85
CA PRO A 6 -8.25 -26.52 6.10
C PRO A 6 -7.31 -25.75 7.03
N THR A 7 -6.04 -25.64 6.68
CA THR A 7 -5.05 -24.82 7.37
C THR A 7 -4.52 -23.75 6.43
N ARG A 8 -4.16 -22.61 7.03
CA ARG A 8 -3.66 -21.48 6.31
C ARG A 8 -2.51 -20.82 7.07
N LEU A 9 -1.37 -20.76 6.40
CA LEU A 9 -0.26 -19.92 6.84
C LEU A 9 -0.66 -18.45 6.69
N ARG A 10 -0.70 -17.73 7.80
CA ARG A 10 -1.11 -16.32 7.81
C ARG A 10 0.03 -15.40 8.13
N VAL A 11 0.90 -15.82 9.05
CA VAL A 11 2.11 -15.08 9.43
C VAL A 11 3.29 -16.04 9.43
N GLU A 12 4.33 -15.70 8.68
CA GLU A 12 5.57 -16.46 8.63
C GLU A 12 6.72 -15.55 9.06
N LYS A 13 7.41 -15.91 10.13
CA LYS A 13 8.45 -15.07 10.76
C LYS A 13 9.84 -15.48 10.29
N ASN A 14 10.78 -14.53 10.32
CA ASN A 14 12.21 -14.76 10.09
C ASN A 14 12.56 -15.33 8.70
N ILE A 15 11.92 -14.82 7.65
CA ILE A 15 12.18 -15.23 6.28
C ILE A 15 13.21 -14.30 5.67
N VAL A 16 14.28 -14.85 5.09
CA VAL A 16 15.17 -14.08 4.23
C VAL A 16 14.57 -13.98 2.84
N THR A 17 14.41 -12.77 2.33
CA THR A 17 13.78 -12.50 1.03
C THR A 17 14.46 -11.32 0.34
N ARG A 18 13.97 -10.97 -0.86
CA ARG A 18 14.43 -9.82 -1.63
C ARG A 18 13.38 -8.74 -1.64
N VAL A 19 13.80 -7.51 -1.40
CA VAL A 19 13.00 -6.31 -1.65
C VAL A 19 13.64 -5.51 -2.78
N VAL A 20 12.79 -4.80 -3.52
CA VAL A 20 13.20 -3.97 -4.64
C VAL A 20 13.03 -2.51 -4.24
N ARG A 21 14.09 -1.73 -4.39
CA ARG A 21 14.07 -0.27 -4.22
C ARG A 21 14.25 0.39 -5.57
N THR A 22 13.39 1.34 -5.90
CA THR A 22 13.42 2.03 -7.20
C THR A 22 13.57 3.52 -6.97
N LEU A 23 14.54 4.13 -7.63
CA LEU A 23 14.78 5.56 -7.60
C LEU A 23 13.70 6.28 -8.41
N GLU A 24 13.17 7.35 -7.84
CA GLU A 24 12.20 8.18 -8.53
C GLU A 24 12.85 9.33 -9.29
N GLY A 25 12.43 9.50 -10.54
CA GLY A 25 12.91 10.56 -11.40
C GLY A 25 14.34 10.33 -11.92
N LYS A 26 14.95 11.39 -12.44
CA LYS A 26 16.32 11.31 -12.97
C LYS A 26 17.32 11.48 -11.85
N GLY A 27 18.28 10.58 -11.73
CA GLY A 27 19.23 10.56 -10.64
C GLY A 27 20.30 9.49 -10.77
N ALA A 28 21.00 9.24 -9.66
CA ALA A 28 22.05 8.24 -9.57
C ALA A 28 21.90 7.38 -8.31
N LEU A 29 22.22 6.09 -8.47
CA LEU A 29 22.35 5.15 -7.35
C LEU A 29 23.76 5.23 -6.79
N THR A 30 23.88 5.18 -5.45
CA THR A 30 25.15 5.17 -4.72
C THR A 30 25.49 3.80 -4.16
N ALA A 31 24.53 2.87 -4.13
CA ALA A 31 24.71 1.51 -3.64
C ALA A 31 25.65 0.67 -4.52
N ARG A 32 26.32 -0.29 -3.89
CA ARG A 32 27.22 -1.26 -4.54
C ARG A 32 26.81 -2.69 -4.18
N VAL A 33 26.95 -3.62 -5.11
CA VAL A 33 26.72 -5.05 -4.85
C VAL A 33 27.63 -5.52 -3.70
N GLY A 34 27.06 -6.26 -2.75
CA GLY A 34 27.71 -6.74 -1.54
C GLY A 34 27.68 -5.76 -0.36
N GLN A 35 27.25 -4.51 -0.56
CA GLN A 35 27.14 -3.51 0.50
C GLN A 35 26.09 -3.93 1.54
N GLN A 36 26.45 -3.86 2.82
CA GLN A 36 25.49 -3.92 3.92
C GLN A 36 24.88 -2.56 4.10
N VAL A 37 23.56 -2.50 4.23
CA VAL A 37 22.81 -1.25 4.34
C VAL A 37 21.96 -1.21 5.61
N ALA A 38 21.83 -0.01 6.17
CA ALA A 38 20.88 0.31 7.23
C ALA A 38 19.61 0.99 6.67
N PRO A 39 18.47 0.97 7.37
CA PRO A 39 17.22 1.51 6.84
C PRO A 39 17.26 2.98 6.40
N ASP A 40 17.98 3.82 7.12
CA ASP A 40 18.14 5.26 6.89
C ASP A 40 19.22 5.61 5.84
N GLU A 41 20.04 4.63 5.45
CA GLU A 41 21.11 4.82 4.49
C GLU A 41 20.56 5.16 3.11
N ILE A 42 21.04 6.27 2.54
CA ILE A 42 20.63 6.73 1.21
C ILE A 42 21.44 5.99 0.13
N ILE A 43 20.74 5.13 -0.61
CA ILE A 43 21.30 4.29 -1.67
C ILE A 43 21.12 4.89 -3.08
N GLY A 44 20.53 6.06 -3.17
CA GLY A 44 20.42 6.84 -4.40
C GLY A 44 19.74 8.18 -4.18
N SER A 45 19.93 9.09 -5.12
CA SER A 45 19.25 10.39 -5.10
C SER A 45 18.84 10.81 -6.51
N GLY A 46 17.69 11.45 -6.62
CA GLY A 46 17.09 11.83 -7.88
C GLY A 46 16.39 13.17 -7.81
N THR A 47 15.82 13.55 -8.94
CA THR A 47 15.02 14.76 -9.10
C THR A 47 13.73 14.41 -9.82
N VAL A 48 12.62 14.81 -9.23
CA VAL A 48 11.29 14.62 -9.79
C VAL A 48 10.74 15.98 -10.21
N ALA A 49 10.27 16.06 -11.46
CA ALA A 49 9.56 17.23 -11.97
C ALA A 49 8.11 17.16 -11.45
N PRO A 50 7.66 18.05 -10.55
CA PRO A 50 6.38 17.88 -9.84
C PRO A 50 5.15 18.20 -10.69
N GLY A 51 5.33 18.60 -11.95
CA GLY A 51 4.25 19.02 -12.85
C GLY A 51 4.31 20.52 -13.18
N PHE A 52 3.17 21.07 -13.57
CA PHE A 52 3.02 22.47 -13.94
C PHE A 52 1.62 22.98 -13.59
N ARG A 53 1.47 24.31 -13.61
CA ARG A 53 0.18 24.99 -13.52
C ARG A 53 0.02 25.95 -14.70
N ILE A 54 -1.20 26.03 -15.23
CA ILE A 54 -1.55 26.99 -16.28
C ILE A 54 -2.39 28.12 -15.67
N LEU A 55 -2.09 29.36 -16.04
CA LEU A 55 -2.86 30.55 -15.71
C LEU A 55 -3.31 31.24 -16.99
N ASN A 56 -4.60 31.49 -17.15
CA ASN A 56 -5.10 32.30 -18.26
C ASN A 56 -4.96 33.79 -17.92
N LEU A 57 -3.88 34.42 -18.37
CA LEU A 57 -3.59 35.82 -18.10
C LEU A 57 -4.48 36.77 -18.90
N SER A 58 -4.93 36.40 -20.11
CA SER A 58 -5.81 37.25 -20.93
C SER A 58 -7.14 37.50 -20.20
N THR A 59 -7.70 36.45 -19.60
CA THR A 59 -8.88 36.55 -18.73
C THR A 59 -8.60 37.36 -17.47
N LEU A 60 -7.52 37.04 -16.73
CA LEU A 60 -7.20 37.70 -15.45
C LEU A 60 -6.92 39.21 -15.61
N LEU A 61 -6.27 39.61 -16.70
CA LEU A 61 -5.93 41.01 -17.00
C LEU A 61 -7.02 41.73 -17.83
N SER A 62 -8.00 41.00 -18.36
CA SER A 62 -8.99 41.49 -19.34
C SER A 62 -8.32 42.24 -20.49
N VAL A 63 -7.49 41.52 -21.22
CA VAL A 63 -6.79 41.98 -22.43
C VAL A 63 -6.88 40.91 -23.49
N SER A 64 -6.60 41.26 -24.74
CA SER A 64 -6.50 40.26 -25.80
C SER A 64 -5.28 39.34 -25.56
N PRO A 65 -5.34 38.05 -25.94
CA PRO A 65 -4.22 37.11 -25.79
C PRO A 65 -2.87 37.62 -26.29
N GLY A 66 -2.85 38.27 -27.45
CA GLY A 66 -1.63 38.81 -28.06
C GLY A 66 -1.01 40.00 -27.31
N GLU A 67 -1.73 40.59 -26.36
CA GLU A 67 -1.24 41.72 -25.58
C GLU A 67 -0.72 41.33 -24.19
N VAL A 68 -0.97 40.09 -23.75
CA VAL A 68 -0.60 39.61 -22.41
C VAL A 68 0.88 39.82 -22.10
N GLU A 69 1.76 39.56 -23.07
CA GLU A 69 3.22 39.65 -22.90
C GLU A 69 3.67 41.05 -22.46
N LYS A 70 2.98 42.12 -22.92
CA LYS A 70 3.29 43.51 -22.57
C LYS A 70 3.11 43.81 -21.08
N TYR A 71 2.32 43.00 -20.39
CA TYR A 71 1.99 43.20 -18.97
C TYR A 71 2.78 42.28 -18.05
N LEU A 72 3.58 41.35 -18.59
CA LEU A 72 4.44 40.50 -17.79
C LEU A 72 5.53 41.33 -17.11
N THR A 73 5.75 41.06 -15.83
CA THR A 73 6.77 41.69 -15.00
C THR A 73 7.98 40.79 -14.74
N ARG A 74 7.92 39.56 -15.25
CA ARG A 74 8.95 38.52 -15.19
C ARG A 74 9.12 37.90 -16.57
N LYS A 75 10.36 37.51 -16.89
CA LYS A 75 10.69 36.87 -18.16
C LYS A 75 10.44 35.37 -18.08
N LEU A 76 10.18 34.75 -19.24
CA LEU A 76 10.22 33.29 -19.35
C LEU A 76 11.59 32.75 -18.90
N ASN A 77 11.60 31.52 -18.42
CA ASN A 77 12.71 30.81 -17.78
C ASN A 77 13.21 31.40 -16.45
N GLN A 78 12.51 32.38 -15.87
CA GLN A 78 12.82 32.88 -14.52
C GLN A 78 12.11 32.09 -13.44
N LYS A 79 12.82 31.86 -12.33
CA LYS A 79 12.22 31.35 -11.09
C LYS A 79 11.30 32.40 -10.47
N ILE A 80 10.19 31.94 -9.93
CA ILE A 80 9.18 32.74 -9.25
C ILE A 80 8.74 32.05 -7.96
N TYR A 81 8.28 32.84 -6.99
CA TYR A 81 7.74 32.35 -5.73
C TYR A 81 6.25 32.66 -5.60
N ARG A 82 5.53 31.89 -4.79
CA ARG A 82 4.12 32.11 -4.48
C ARG A 82 3.93 33.53 -3.93
N GLY A 83 2.94 34.24 -4.46
CA GLY A 83 2.64 35.63 -4.14
C GLY A 83 3.43 36.65 -4.95
N GLU A 84 4.47 36.25 -5.69
CA GLU A 84 5.26 37.15 -6.51
C GLU A 84 4.47 37.71 -7.68
N LEU A 85 4.70 38.98 -8.04
CA LEU A 85 4.03 39.64 -9.15
C LEU A 85 4.43 38.97 -10.48
N LEU A 86 3.43 38.50 -11.23
CA LEU A 86 3.61 37.93 -12.56
C LEU A 86 3.28 38.95 -13.64
N ALA A 87 2.13 39.60 -13.53
CA ALA A 87 1.69 40.59 -14.50
C ALA A 87 0.97 41.76 -13.83
N LEU A 88 1.12 42.95 -14.41
CA LEU A 88 0.53 44.18 -13.93
C LEU A 88 -0.02 45.00 -15.10
N LYS A 89 -1.34 45.23 -15.12
CA LYS A 89 -1.96 46.22 -16.00
C LYS A 89 -2.31 47.45 -15.18
N LYS A 90 -1.59 48.55 -15.45
CA LYS A 90 -1.93 49.88 -14.93
C LYS A 90 -3.01 50.49 -15.84
N SER A 91 -4.13 50.90 -15.26
CA SER A 91 -5.16 51.62 -16.00
C SER A 91 -4.85 53.12 -16.00
N TRP A 92 -5.12 53.77 -17.13
CA TRP A 92 -4.93 55.21 -17.33
C TRP A 92 -6.18 56.03 -16.93
N LEU A 93 -7.35 55.39 -16.82
CA LEU A 93 -8.56 55.93 -16.18
C LEU A 93 -8.83 55.22 -14.85
N SER A 94 -9.54 55.91 -13.94
CA SER A 94 -9.88 55.62 -12.53
C SER A 94 -10.43 54.23 -12.14
N PHE A 95 -10.36 53.23 -13.01
CA PHE A 95 -10.86 51.85 -12.84
C PHE A 95 -9.88 50.87 -12.13
N GLY A 96 -8.85 51.37 -11.47
CA GLY A 96 -7.94 50.56 -10.65
C GLY A 96 -6.87 49.77 -11.43
N LYS A 97 -5.93 49.16 -10.70
CA LYS A 97 -4.84 48.33 -11.24
C LYS A 97 -5.23 46.86 -11.20
N LYS A 98 -4.90 46.09 -12.26
CA LYS A 98 -5.03 44.62 -12.23
C LYS A 98 -3.68 44.00 -11.96
N VAL A 99 -3.62 43.22 -10.87
CA VAL A 99 -2.42 42.59 -10.34
C VAL A 99 -2.62 41.09 -10.40
N VAL A 100 -1.73 40.37 -11.09
CA VAL A 100 -1.72 38.91 -11.10
C VAL A 100 -0.46 38.43 -10.41
N THR A 101 -0.62 37.67 -9.34
CA THR A 101 0.49 37.08 -8.59
C THR A 101 0.57 35.57 -8.84
N SER A 102 1.75 35.01 -8.58
CA SER A 102 1.95 33.58 -8.73
C SER A 102 1.20 32.82 -7.63
N PRO A 103 0.44 31.79 -7.97
CA PRO A 103 -0.21 30.97 -6.96
C PRO A 103 0.70 29.86 -6.39
N THR A 104 1.93 29.73 -6.92
CA THR A 104 2.87 28.63 -6.62
C THR A 104 4.32 29.05 -6.85
N ASP A 105 5.25 28.34 -6.24
CA ASP A 105 6.66 28.43 -6.62
C ASP A 105 6.88 27.69 -7.96
N GLY A 106 7.81 28.18 -8.78
CA GLY A 106 8.07 27.56 -10.08
C GLY A 106 9.02 28.33 -10.99
N VAL A 107 8.97 27.99 -12.27
CA VAL A 107 9.65 28.66 -13.38
C VAL A 107 8.60 29.02 -14.42
N LEU A 108 8.65 30.25 -14.95
CA LEU A 108 7.82 30.63 -16.10
C LEU A 108 8.28 29.89 -17.34
N ASP A 109 7.59 28.81 -17.70
CA ASP A 109 8.03 27.88 -18.75
C ASP A 109 7.68 28.41 -20.14
N PHE A 110 6.40 28.72 -20.35
CA PHE A 110 5.88 29.06 -21.67
C PHE A 110 4.69 30.01 -21.58
N LEU A 111 4.59 30.95 -22.51
CA LEU A 111 3.39 31.77 -22.74
C LEU A 111 2.81 31.45 -24.10
N ASN A 112 1.56 30.99 -24.13
CA ASN A 112 0.80 30.86 -25.36
C ASN A 112 0.19 32.22 -25.72
N THR A 113 0.78 32.93 -26.69
CA THR A 113 0.29 34.25 -27.13
C THR A 113 -1.04 34.20 -27.88
N LYS A 114 -1.49 33.01 -28.33
CA LYS A 114 -2.81 32.84 -28.98
C LYS A 114 -3.95 32.73 -27.97
N THR A 115 -3.71 32.09 -26.81
CA THR A 115 -4.74 31.89 -25.75
C THR A 115 -4.55 32.82 -24.55
N GLY A 116 -3.35 33.36 -24.36
CA GLY A 116 -2.95 34.16 -23.20
C GLY A 116 -2.60 33.29 -21.97
N GLU A 117 -2.37 32.00 -22.18
CA GLU A 117 -2.08 31.05 -21.11
C GLU A 117 -0.59 31.02 -20.76
N LEU A 118 -0.27 31.31 -19.51
CA LEU A 118 1.07 31.21 -18.95
C LEU A 118 1.23 29.89 -18.20
N LYS A 119 2.19 29.07 -18.62
CA LYS A 119 2.59 27.83 -17.97
C LYS A 119 3.70 28.09 -16.96
N ILE A 120 3.47 27.65 -15.73
CA ILE A 120 4.41 27.68 -14.62
C ILE A 120 4.84 26.24 -14.35
N ALA A 121 6.08 25.88 -14.67
CA ALA A 121 6.63 24.58 -14.30
C ALA A 121 7.05 24.61 -12.81
N PHE A 122 6.67 23.60 -12.02
CA PHE A 122 7.09 23.53 -10.62
C PHE A 122 8.60 23.23 -10.53
N LEU A 123 9.26 23.76 -9.49
CA LEU A 123 10.68 23.51 -9.29
C LEU A 123 10.94 22.01 -9.07
N PRO A 124 11.94 21.39 -9.73
CA PRO A 124 12.32 20.01 -9.49
C PRO A 124 12.61 19.77 -8.01
N LYS A 125 12.01 18.72 -7.45
CA LYS A 125 12.25 18.32 -6.06
C LYS A 125 13.29 17.22 -6.02
N LYS A 126 14.32 17.39 -5.18
CA LYS A 126 15.25 16.31 -4.87
C LYS A 126 14.52 15.23 -4.09
N THR A 127 14.74 13.97 -4.47
CA THR A 127 14.22 12.78 -3.80
C THR A 127 15.39 11.91 -3.40
N ASN A 128 15.38 11.43 -2.16
CA ASN A 128 16.35 10.45 -1.70
C ASN A 128 15.70 9.06 -1.70
N LEU A 129 16.45 8.06 -2.10
CA LEU A 129 16.07 6.66 -2.01
C LEU A 129 16.78 6.05 -0.79
N PRO A 130 16.12 5.92 0.37
CA PRO A 130 16.66 5.16 1.48
C PRO A 130 16.63 3.65 1.17
N ALA A 131 17.50 2.87 1.78
CA ALA A 131 17.43 1.40 1.70
C ALA A 131 16.13 0.87 2.33
N GLY A 132 15.69 1.50 3.44
CA GLY A 132 14.47 1.18 4.20
C GLY A 132 14.47 -0.16 4.91
N VAL A 133 15.57 -0.92 4.83
CA VAL A 133 15.75 -2.21 5.48
C VAL A 133 17.19 -2.38 5.95
N TYR A 134 17.41 -3.19 6.98
CA TYR A 134 18.71 -3.83 7.16
C TYR A 134 18.86 -4.91 6.09
N GLY A 135 19.96 -4.89 5.35
CA GLY A 135 20.12 -5.82 4.24
C GLY A 135 21.50 -5.86 3.60
N ILE A 136 21.61 -6.69 2.57
CA ILE A 136 22.78 -6.78 1.69
C ILE A 136 22.32 -6.54 0.26
N VAL A 137 22.94 -5.58 -0.41
CA VAL A 137 22.67 -5.28 -1.82
C VAL A 137 23.14 -6.46 -2.67
N GLU A 138 22.25 -7.04 -3.46
CA GLU A 138 22.56 -8.18 -4.35
C GLU A 138 22.70 -7.76 -5.81
N ASP A 139 22.02 -6.70 -6.22
CA ASP A 139 22.00 -6.25 -7.60
C ASP A 139 21.72 -4.74 -7.67
N VAL A 140 22.34 -4.07 -8.64
CA VAL A 140 22.20 -2.63 -8.88
C VAL A 140 22.05 -2.42 -10.38
N ASP A 141 20.84 -2.06 -10.79
CA ASP A 141 20.49 -1.72 -12.16
C ASP A 141 20.41 -0.20 -12.28
N THR A 142 21.51 0.41 -12.75
CA THR A 142 21.62 1.86 -12.90
C THR A 142 20.75 2.41 -14.01
N GLU A 143 20.46 1.62 -15.04
CA GLU A 143 19.62 2.04 -16.17
C GLU A 143 18.16 2.21 -15.76
N ARG A 144 17.65 1.28 -14.94
CA ARG A 144 16.28 1.33 -14.40
C ARG A 144 16.18 2.01 -13.04
N GLY A 145 17.30 2.45 -12.47
CA GLY A 145 17.36 3.05 -11.14
C GLY A 145 16.91 2.09 -10.04
N ARG A 146 17.19 0.79 -10.17
CA ARG A 146 16.68 -0.26 -9.28
C ARG A 146 17.80 -0.90 -8.46
N VAL A 147 17.55 -1.13 -7.18
CA VAL A 147 18.43 -1.86 -6.26
C VAL A 147 17.67 -3.04 -5.67
N ILE A 148 18.26 -4.24 -5.74
CA ILE A 148 17.72 -5.43 -5.06
C ILE A 148 18.48 -5.62 -3.76
N ILE A 149 17.75 -5.69 -2.65
CA ILE A 149 18.32 -5.87 -1.32
C ILE A 149 17.79 -7.17 -0.72
N ARG A 150 18.69 -8.05 -0.32
CA ARG A 150 18.34 -9.23 0.48
C ARG A 150 18.22 -8.82 1.95
N THR A 151 17.10 -9.18 2.57
CA THR A 151 16.72 -8.74 3.90
C THR A 151 15.93 -9.81 4.65
N LEU A 152 15.82 -9.69 5.97
CA LEU A 152 15.02 -10.56 6.84
C LEU A 152 13.68 -9.89 7.11
N VAL A 153 12.58 -10.62 6.94
CA VAL A 153 11.22 -10.10 7.14
C VAL A 153 10.37 -11.08 7.94
N SER A 154 9.34 -10.56 8.60
CA SER A 154 8.10 -11.30 8.85
C SER A 154 7.15 -11.05 7.68
N ARG A 155 6.47 -12.08 7.20
CA ARG A 155 5.54 -11.98 6.07
C ARG A 155 4.12 -12.29 6.53
N ILE A 156 3.18 -11.46 6.10
CA ILE A 156 1.74 -11.70 6.25
C ILE A 156 1.16 -12.07 4.89
N TYR A 157 0.28 -13.07 4.88
CA TYR A 157 -0.43 -13.56 3.71
C TYR A 157 -1.94 -13.22 3.79
N GLY A 158 -2.34 -12.17 3.09
CA GLY A 158 -3.75 -11.80 2.94
C GLY A 158 -4.53 -12.74 2.03
N MET A 159 -5.87 -12.74 2.12
CA MET A 159 -6.74 -13.57 1.27
C MET A 159 -6.78 -13.09 -0.16
N PHE A 160 -6.88 -11.77 -0.32
CA PHE A 160 -7.01 -11.11 -1.62
C PHE A 160 -6.14 -9.87 -1.64
N GLY A 161 -5.88 -9.38 -2.85
CA GLY A 161 -5.13 -8.15 -3.01
C GLY A 161 -5.06 -7.72 -4.47
N SER A 162 -4.70 -6.47 -4.68
CA SER A 162 -4.56 -5.86 -5.99
C SER A 162 -3.51 -4.75 -5.95
N GLY A 163 -2.79 -4.54 -7.05
CA GLY A 163 -1.78 -3.50 -7.16
C GLY A 163 -0.36 -4.03 -7.02
N ARG A 164 0.57 -3.36 -7.70
CA ARG A 164 2.00 -3.72 -7.69
C ARG A 164 2.64 -3.56 -6.31
N VAL A 165 3.90 -3.98 -6.22
CA VAL A 165 4.74 -3.77 -5.03
C VAL A 165 4.88 -2.29 -4.73
N ARG A 166 4.60 -1.90 -3.48
CA ARG A 166 4.76 -0.54 -2.96
C ARG A 166 5.33 -0.59 -1.56
N ASP A 167 5.83 0.54 -1.09
CA ASP A 167 6.46 0.68 0.20
C ASP A 167 6.08 2.01 0.87
N GLY A 168 6.28 2.09 2.18
CA GLY A 168 5.99 3.29 2.95
C GLY A 168 6.02 3.03 4.45
N ALA A 169 5.97 4.10 5.23
CA ALA A 169 5.74 3.97 6.67
C ALA A 169 4.32 3.42 6.91
N LEU A 170 4.21 2.43 7.79
CA LEU A 170 2.94 1.88 8.22
C LEU A 170 2.24 2.87 9.17
N HIS A 171 0.95 3.06 8.99
CA HIS A 171 0.14 3.84 9.91
C HIS A 171 -1.22 3.19 10.17
N ILE A 172 -1.55 2.99 11.44
CA ILE A 172 -2.80 2.38 11.90
C ILE A 172 -3.85 3.48 12.16
N LEU A 173 -4.93 3.47 11.38
CA LEU A 173 -5.98 4.49 11.45
C LEU A 173 -6.98 4.31 12.62
N GLY A 174 -6.92 3.19 13.34
CA GLY A 174 -7.86 2.92 14.43
C GLY A 174 -7.74 1.52 15.00
N LYS A 175 -8.83 1.00 15.59
CA LYS A 175 -8.88 -0.37 16.10
C LYS A 175 -9.07 -1.35 14.93
N LYS A 176 -8.73 -2.62 15.17
CA LYS A 176 -8.86 -3.71 14.18
C LYS A 176 -10.28 -3.90 13.64
N ASP A 177 -11.30 -3.48 14.38
CA ASP A 177 -12.72 -3.62 14.04
C ASP A 177 -13.39 -2.30 13.59
N SER A 178 -12.67 -1.18 13.63
CA SER A 178 -13.17 0.13 13.21
C SER A 178 -13.56 0.14 11.73
N LEU A 179 -14.55 0.95 11.37
CA LEU A 179 -14.82 1.32 9.98
C LEU A 179 -14.02 2.60 9.68
N VAL A 180 -13.33 2.63 8.53
CA VAL A 180 -12.55 3.81 8.11
C VAL A 180 -13.28 4.55 7.00
N SER A 181 -13.68 5.78 7.27
CA SER A 181 -14.35 6.65 6.30
C SER A 181 -13.36 7.44 5.45
N LYS A 182 -13.86 8.05 4.36
CA LYS A 182 -13.02 8.86 3.47
C LYS A 182 -12.51 10.13 4.15
N GLU A 183 -13.26 10.68 5.10
CA GLU A 183 -12.93 11.92 5.83
C GLU A 183 -11.70 11.74 6.74
N GLU A 184 -11.42 10.50 7.15
CA GLU A 184 -10.23 10.18 7.94
C GLU A 184 -8.96 10.21 7.09
N ILE A 185 -9.06 10.12 5.75
CA ILE A 185 -7.91 10.11 4.85
C ILE A 185 -7.41 11.54 4.60
N GLN A 186 -6.26 11.85 5.19
CA GLN A 186 -5.67 13.19 5.21
C GLN A 186 -4.37 13.26 4.41
N ALA A 187 -4.03 14.47 3.92
CA ALA A 187 -2.80 14.73 3.17
C ALA A 187 -1.49 14.27 3.85
N LYS A 188 -1.49 14.16 5.19
CA LYS A 188 -0.34 13.67 5.97
C LYS A 188 0.01 12.21 5.69
N TYR A 189 -0.91 11.42 5.15
CA TYR A 189 -0.72 10.00 4.80
C TYR A 189 -0.12 9.78 3.41
N TYR A 190 0.29 10.85 2.73
CA TYR A 190 1.01 10.77 1.47
C TYR A 190 2.18 9.78 1.57
N ARG A 191 2.21 8.80 0.67
CA ARG A 191 3.21 7.71 0.55
C ARG A 191 3.29 6.74 1.73
N GLN A 192 2.29 6.72 2.60
CA GLN A 192 2.21 5.76 3.70
C GLN A 192 1.45 4.49 3.28
N ILE A 193 1.58 3.45 4.10
CA ILE A 193 0.76 2.23 4.03
C ILE A 193 -0.20 2.27 5.20
N LEU A 194 -1.50 2.36 4.91
CA LEU A 194 -2.52 2.49 5.92
C LEU A 194 -3.04 1.12 6.33
N VAL A 195 -3.09 0.87 7.62
CA VAL A 195 -3.80 -0.27 8.20
C VAL A 195 -5.11 0.25 8.74
N GLY A 196 -6.21 -0.39 8.39
CA GLY A 196 -7.46 -0.10 9.07
C GLY A 196 -8.42 -1.26 9.07
N GLY A 197 -8.97 -1.51 10.25
CA GLY A 197 -10.38 -1.82 10.40
C GLY A 197 -10.94 -3.09 9.78
N SER A 198 -12.27 -3.16 9.87
CA SER A 198 -13.08 -4.27 9.37
C SER A 198 -13.48 -4.12 7.90
N LEU A 199 -13.51 -2.90 7.38
CA LEU A 199 -13.97 -2.62 6.01
C LEU A 199 -13.44 -1.28 5.48
N PHE A 200 -13.00 -1.27 4.22
CA PHE A 200 -12.77 -0.06 3.42
C PHE A 200 -13.79 0.01 2.29
N PHE A 201 -14.52 1.12 2.22
CA PHE A 201 -15.45 1.40 1.13
C PHE A 201 -14.72 1.99 -0.09
N LYS A 202 -15.34 1.89 -1.27
CA LYS A 202 -14.86 2.47 -2.53
C LYS A 202 -14.40 3.93 -2.41
N ASP A 203 -15.17 4.76 -1.72
CA ASP A 203 -14.84 6.18 -1.54
C ASP A 203 -13.56 6.37 -0.70
N THR A 204 -13.35 5.56 0.33
CA THR A 204 -12.13 5.57 1.16
C THR A 204 -10.91 5.17 0.33
N ILE A 205 -11.03 4.14 -0.51
CA ILE A 205 -9.95 3.72 -1.43
C ILE A 205 -9.65 4.84 -2.43
N SER A 206 -10.68 5.47 -2.99
CA SER A 206 -10.52 6.58 -3.94
C SER A 206 -9.85 7.80 -3.29
N ALA A 207 -10.18 8.09 -2.04
CA ALA A 207 -9.52 9.14 -1.24
C ALA A 207 -8.04 8.82 -0.99
N CYS A 208 -7.71 7.55 -0.72
CA CYS A 208 -6.32 7.09 -0.56
C CYS A 208 -5.52 7.30 -1.85
N ILE A 209 -6.07 6.89 -3.00
CA ILE A 209 -5.43 7.10 -4.32
C ILE A 209 -5.20 8.60 -4.57
N SER A 210 -6.24 9.41 -4.36
CA SER A 210 -6.19 10.86 -4.61
C SER A 210 -5.18 11.59 -3.71
N THR A 211 -5.03 11.09 -2.48
CA THR A 211 -4.09 11.61 -1.48
C THR A 211 -2.66 11.09 -1.71
N GLY A 212 -2.47 10.10 -2.59
CA GLY A 212 -1.16 9.49 -2.86
C GLY A 212 -0.69 8.54 -1.76
N VAL A 213 -1.62 7.89 -1.06
CA VAL A 213 -1.33 6.76 -0.17
C VAL A 213 -0.79 5.60 -1.00
N ASN A 214 0.26 4.95 -0.52
CA ASN A 214 0.92 3.87 -1.26
C ASN A 214 0.21 2.53 -1.09
N GLY A 215 -0.46 2.28 0.03
CA GLY A 215 -1.20 1.03 0.19
C GLY A 215 -2.17 0.98 1.35
N ILE A 216 -3.03 -0.03 1.34
CA ILE A 216 -4.06 -0.31 2.32
C ILE A 216 -3.98 -1.77 2.75
N ILE A 217 -4.02 -2.00 4.05
CA ILE A 217 -4.17 -3.31 4.68
C ILE A 217 -5.47 -3.28 5.49
N VAL A 218 -6.42 -4.14 5.14
CA VAL A 218 -7.77 -4.15 5.72
C VAL A 218 -8.21 -5.57 6.05
N GLY A 219 -9.08 -5.73 7.04
CA GLY A 219 -9.67 -7.02 7.37
C GLY A 219 -10.59 -7.52 6.24
N GLY A 220 -11.64 -6.76 5.90
CA GLY A 220 -12.58 -7.11 4.84
C GLY A 220 -12.80 -6.05 3.76
N SER A 221 -13.45 -6.44 2.65
CA SER A 221 -13.87 -5.54 1.57
C SER A 221 -15.25 -5.91 1.03
N ASN A 222 -15.97 -4.97 0.40
CA ASN A 222 -17.15 -5.33 -0.39
C ASN A 222 -16.69 -6.02 -1.68
N SER A 223 -17.30 -7.16 -2.00
CA SER A 223 -16.93 -7.93 -3.20
C SER A 223 -17.17 -7.17 -4.51
N GLU A 224 -18.16 -6.27 -4.56
CA GLU A 224 -18.45 -5.42 -5.71
C GLU A 224 -17.41 -4.30 -5.85
N ASP A 225 -17.04 -3.68 -4.73
CA ASP A 225 -15.98 -2.66 -4.71
C ASP A 225 -14.64 -3.25 -5.14
N TYR A 226 -14.30 -4.43 -4.62
CA TYR A 226 -13.09 -5.16 -5.01
C TYR A 226 -13.11 -5.51 -6.50
N LYS A 227 -14.24 -5.99 -7.04
CA LYS A 227 -14.41 -6.25 -8.48
C LYS A 227 -14.21 -5.01 -9.33
N GLY A 228 -14.85 -3.90 -8.94
CA GLY A 228 -14.73 -2.62 -9.63
C GLY A 228 -13.28 -2.13 -9.66
N MET A 229 -12.59 -2.22 -8.52
CA MET A 229 -11.18 -1.85 -8.38
C MET A 229 -10.25 -2.77 -9.17
N ALA A 230 -10.50 -4.09 -9.17
CA ALA A 230 -9.69 -5.08 -9.87
C ALA A 230 -9.89 -5.09 -11.41
N GLY A 231 -10.58 -4.10 -11.98
CA GLY A 231 -10.79 -3.98 -13.42
C GLY A 231 -12.02 -4.72 -13.95
N GLY A 232 -13.07 -4.87 -13.12
CA GLY A 232 -14.39 -5.36 -13.54
C GLY A 232 -14.46 -6.86 -13.83
N ARG A 233 -13.40 -7.63 -13.57
CA ARG A 233 -13.37 -9.07 -13.76
C ARG A 233 -12.82 -9.77 -12.52
N LEU A 234 -13.64 -10.64 -11.90
CA LEU A 234 -13.13 -11.74 -11.07
C LEU A 234 -12.37 -12.72 -11.97
N VAL A 235 -11.21 -12.32 -12.50
CA VAL A 235 -10.36 -13.26 -13.25
C VAL A 235 -9.54 -14.06 -12.24
N PHE A 236 -10.05 -15.24 -11.93
CA PHE A 236 -9.24 -16.39 -11.57
C PHE A 236 -8.76 -17.02 -12.90
N PRO A 237 -7.46 -17.13 -13.23
CA PRO A 237 -6.25 -16.76 -12.50
C PRO A 237 -5.61 -15.43 -12.98
N ARG A 238 -4.99 -14.74 -12.02
CA ARG A 238 -4.24 -13.47 -12.04
C ARG A 238 -3.55 -13.16 -13.39
N LYS A 239 -4.00 -12.09 -14.09
CA LYS A 239 -3.10 -11.37 -15.01
C LYS A 239 -2.04 -10.67 -14.16
N LEU A 240 -0.77 -11.02 -14.39
CA LEU A 240 0.38 -10.36 -13.78
C LEU A 240 0.39 -8.88 -14.18
N ASP A 241 0.65 -8.01 -13.20
CA ASP A 241 0.73 -6.54 -13.31
C ASP A 241 -0.59 -5.78 -13.49
N ASN A 242 -1.56 -6.02 -12.59
CA ASN A 242 -2.56 -4.98 -12.34
C ASN A 242 -1.94 -3.91 -11.42
N ASP A 243 -1.86 -2.66 -11.89
CA ASP A 243 -1.54 -1.51 -11.05
C ASP A 243 -2.70 -0.53 -11.08
N ILE A 244 -3.37 -0.40 -9.94
CA ILE A 244 -4.56 0.44 -9.73
C ILE A 244 -4.21 1.77 -9.06
N GLY A 245 -2.91 2.11 -9.00
CA GLY A 245 -2.43 3.34 -8.35
C GLY A 245 -2.17 3.20 -6.85
N ILE A 246 -2.58 2.08 -6.23
CA ILE A 246 -2.42 1.77 -4.81
C ILE A 246 -2.22 0.25 -4.62
N GLY A 247 -1.52 -0.17 -3.57
CA GLY A 247 -1.43 -1.58 -3.17
C GLY A 247 -2.51 -1.91 -2.16
N VAL A 248 -3.27 -2.99 -2.36
CA VAL A 248 -4.33 -3.40 -1.43
C VAL A 248 -4.11 -4.84 -1.01
N VAL A 249 -4.17 -5.09 0.29
CA VAL A 249 -4.20 -6.44 0.88
C VAL A 249 -5.39 -6.57 1.82
N ILE A 250 -6.20 -7.58 1.58
CA ILE A 250 -7.39 -7.92 2.36
C ILE A 250 -7.08 -9.18 3.15
N CYS A 251 -7.06 -9.08 4.49
CA CYS A 251 -6.57 -10.13 5.39
C CYS A 251 -7.59 -11.23 5.65
N GLU A 252 -8.89 -10.91 5.64
CA GLU A 252 -9.98 -11.79 6.09
C GLU A 252 -11.09 -12.02 5.07
N GLY A 253 -11.06 -11.38 3.90
CA GLY A 253 -11.97 -11.69 2.80
C GLY A 253 -13.06 -10.64 2.59
N PHE A 254 -14.28 -11.07 2.28
CA PHE A 254 -15.36 -10.14 1.90
C PHE A 254 -16.39 -9.95 3.02
N GLY A 255 -16.85 -8.71 3.20
CA GLY A 255 -17.72 -8.29 4.29
C GLY A 255 -17.00 -7.40 5.30
N SER A 256 -17.72 -6.97 6.35
CA SER A 256 -17.14 -6.22 7.45
C SER A 256 -16.50 -7.19 8.44
N ILE A 257 -15.22 -7.50 8.23
CA ILE A 257 -14.49 -8.49 9.02
C ILE A 257 -13.25 -7.82 9.62
N PRO A 258 -13.14 -7.71 10.96
CA PRO A 258 -11.96 -7.15 11.60
C PRO A 258 -10.68 -7.91 11.22
N ILE A 259 -9.55 -7.22 11.13
CA ILE A 259 -8.25 -7.89 11.01
C ILE A 259 -8.08 -8.87 12.18
N GLY A 260 -7.67 -10.10 11.87
CA GLY A 260 -7.40 -11.14 12.86
C GLY A 260 -6.36 -10.70 13.90
N ASP A 261 -6.49 -11.19 15.13
CA ASP A 261 -5.62 -10.76 16.23
C ASP A 261 -4.15 -11.11 15.93
N ASP A 262 -3.91 -12.29 15.37
CA ASP A 262 -2.60 -12.75 14.92
C ASP A 262 -1.89 -11.80 13.95
N ILE A 263 -2.64 -11.21 13.01
CA ILE A 263 -2.11 -10.27 12.02
C ILE A 263 -1.99 -8.87 12.63
N PHE A 264 -3.03 -8.41 13.35
CA PHE A 264 -3.07 -7.07 13.91
C PHE A 264 -2.01 -6.85 14.99
N GLU A 265 -1.75 -7.85 15.83
CA GLU A 265 -0.69 -7.81 16.85
C GLU A 265 0.67 -7.60 16.17
N VAL A 266 0.96 -8.34 15.09
CA VAL A 266 2.21 -8.19 14.34
C VAL A 266 2.29 -6.83 13.65
N LEU A 267 1.22 -6.36 12.99
CA LEU A 267 1.21 -5.03 12.35
C LEU A 267 1.42 -3.90 13.36
N SER A 268 0.87 -4.03 14.59
CA SER A 268 1.01 -3.02 15.64
C SER A 268 2.47 -2.80 16.06
N GLU A 269 3.32 -3.82 15.98
CA GLU A 269 4.76 -3.69 16.24
C GLU A 269 5.50 -2.85 15.18
N TYR A 270 4.84 -2.55 14.05
CA TYR A 270 5.40 -1.86 12.89
C TYR A 270 4.84 -0.45 12.66
N GLU A 271 4.05 0.10 13.59
CA GLU A 271 3.58 1.48 13.50
C GLU A 271 4.76 2.46 13.29
N GLY A 272 4.64 3.31 12.28
CA GLY A 272 5.68 4.26 11.86
C GLY A 272 6.90 3.64 11.17
N LYS A 273 6.99 2.31 11.06
CA LYS A 273 8.10 1.61 10.41
C LYS A 273 7.83 1.37 8.93
N PHE A 274 8.91 1.22 8.17
CA PHE A 274 8.83 0.94 6.74
C PHE A 274 8.36 -0.49 6.47
N VAL A 275 7.37 -0.64 5.60
CA VAL A 275 6.85 -1.95 5.18
C VAL A 275 6.73 -2.02 3.66
N PHE A 276 6.60 -3.24 3.13
CA PHE A 276 6.36 -3.47 1.71
C PHE A 276 5.06 -4.24 1.52
N ILE A 277 4.23 -3.80 0.58
CA ILE A 277 2.97 -4.43 0.22
C ILE A 277 3.06 -4.90 -1.23
N ASP A 278 2.73 -6.16 -1.50
CA ASP A 278 2.56 -6.73 -2.84
C ASP A 278 1.09 -7.14 -2.98
N GLY A 279 0.28 -6.21 -3.50
CA GLY A 279 -1.16 -6.42 -3.65
C GLY A 279 -1.47 -7.59 -4.60
N ASN A 280 -0.77 -7.68 -5.73
CA ASN A 280 -0.96 -8.74 -6.73
C ASN A 280 -0.68 -10.15 -6.17
N LYS A 281 0.12 -10.26 -5.11
CA LYS A 281 0.35 -11.52 -4.37
C LYS A 281 -0.39 -11.61 -3.04
N ALA A 282 -1.14 -10.58 -2.66
CA ALA A 282 -1.76 -10.45 -1.35
C ALA A 282 -0.75 -10.62 -0.19
N MET A 283 0.42 -10.01 -0.28
CA MET A 283 1.51 -10.17 0.69
C MET A 283 1.93 -8.84 1.31
N ILE A 284 2.33 -8.91 2.57
CA ILE A 284 2.98 -7.79 3.28
C ILE A 284 4.30 -8.32 3.82
N ASN A 285 5.40 -7.66 3.50
CA ASN A 285 6.70 -7.91 4.10
C ASN A 285 6.99 -6.83 5.16
N LEU A 286 7.30 -7.29 6.36
CA LEU A 286 7.60 -6.49 7.53
C LEU A 286 9.09 -6.68 7.87
N PRO A 287 9.97 -5.77 7.43
CA PRO A 287 11.42 -5.92 7.58
C PRO A 287 11.88 -5.90 9.03
N SER A 288 12.83 -6.77 9.38
CA SER A 288 13.46 -6.71 10.69
C SER A 288 14.14 -5.35 10.91
N PHE A 289 13.85 -4.73 12.04
CA PHE A 289 14.44 -3.46 12.47
C PHE A 289 15.66 -3.66 13.40
N SER A 290 16.15 -4.89 13.54
CA SER A 290 17.34 -5.20 14.33
C SER A 290 18.55 -5.40 13.43
N SER A 291 19.68 -4.77 13.75
CA SER A 291 20.95 -4.98 13.05
C SER A 291 21.45 -6.44 13.15
N VAL A 292 21.04 -7.18 14.19
CA VAL A 292 21.33 -8.61 14.35
C VAL A 292 20.79 -9.44 13.18
N SER A 293 19.75 -8.95 12.49
CA SER A 293 19.22 -9.59 11.27
C SER A 293 20.27 -9.77 10.18
N LEU A 294 21.29 -8.90 10.11
CA LEU A 294 22.37 -9.00 9.13
C LEU A 294 23.13 -10.33 9.23
N THR A 295 23.26 -10.91 10.43
CA THR A 295 23.90 -12.22 10.62
C THR A 295 23.08 -13.33 9.96
N THR A 296 21.77 -13.37 10.22
CA THR A 296 20.85 -14.34 9.59
C THR A 296 20.83 -14.15 8.08
N ILE A 297 20.80 -12.90 7.61
CA ILE A 297 20.87 -12.56 6.19
C ILE A 297 22.16 -13.15 5.60
N LYS A 298 23.35 -12.81 6.10
CA LYS A 298 24.64 -13.33 5.58
C LYS A 298 24.67 -14.85 5.44
N ASN A 299 24.13 -15.56 6.43
CA ASN A 299 24.17 -17.01 6.48
C ASN A 299 23.08 -17.70 5.63
N THR A 300 22.14 -16.95 5.05
CA THR A 300 21.05 -17.50 4.25
C THR A 300 21.25 -17.19 2.76
N LYS A 301 21.49 -18.23 1.96
CA LYS A 301 21.58 -18.11 0.49
C LYS A 301 20.19 -18.21 -0.12
N LEU A 302 19.88 -17.29 -1.02
CA LEU A 302 18.68 -17.35 -1.85
C LEU A 302 19.04 -17.88 -3.26
N PRO A 303 18.09 -18.51 -3.97
CA PRO A 303 18.31 -18.93 -5.36
C PRO A 303 18.77 -17.75 -6.25
N PRO A 304 19.54 -18.01 -7.33
CA PRO A 304 20.00 -16.97 -8.24
C PRO A 304 18.86 -16.16 -8.87
N LEU A 305 19.11 -14.88 -9.17
CA LEU A 305 18.11 -13.95 -9.75
C LEU A 305 17.60 -14.39 -11.13
N ILE A 306 18.42 -15.13 -11.89
CA ILE A 306 18.15 -15.53 -13.29
C ILE A 306 16.97 -16.52 -13.40
N ASN A 307 16.62 -17.23 -12.33
CA ASN A 307 15.58 -18.26 -12.33
C ASN A 307 14.20 -17.79 -11.85
N GLN A 308 13.97 -16.50 -11.68
CA GLN A 308 12.65 -16.01 -11.28
C GLN A 308 11.72 -15.85 -12.51
N LYS A 309 11.17 -16.97 -13.00
CA LYS A 309 9.72 -16.96 -13.19
C LYS A 309 9.20 -16.57 -11.81
N LEU A 310 8.61 -15.38 -11.66
CA LEU A 310 7.92 -14.96 -10.45
C LEU A 310 7.15 -16.17 -9.97
N THR A 311 7.69 -16.85 -8.93
CA THR A 311 7.14 -18.13 -8.52
C THR A 311 5.70 -17.79 -8.20
N GLN A 312 4.79 -18.37 -8.98
CA GLN A 312 3.39 -18.29 -8.68
C GLN A 312 3.31 -18.82 -7.26
N PHE A 313 3.09 -17.92 -6.29
CA PHE A 313 2.35 -18.31 -5.11
C PHE A 313 0.96 -18.63 -5.67
N ALA A 314 0.82 -19.85 -6.20
CA ALA A 314 -0.39 -20.61 -6.06
C ALA A 314 -0.76 -20.41 -4.59
N GLY A 315 -1.85 -19.69 -4.34
CA GLY A 315 -2.32 -19.46 -2.97
C GLY A 315 -2.21 -20.81 -2.28
N HIS A 316 -1.49 -20.88 -1.16
CA HIS A 316 -1.21 -22.13 -0.46
C HIS A 316 -2.46 -22.98 -0.58
N LEU A 317 -2.37 -24.05 -1.37
CA LEU A 317 -3.46 -25.00 -1.48
C LEU A 317 -3.76 -25.37 -0.03
N ALA A 318 -5.02 -25.25 0.37
CA ALA A 318 -5.42 -25.49 1.74
C ALA A 318 -4.93 -26.88 2.14
N GLU A 319 -3.80 -26.94 2.84
CA GLU A 319 -3.35 -28.17 3.46
C GLU A 319 -4.39 -28.50 4.53
N THR A 320 -4.63 -29.78 4.78
CA THR A 320 -5.54 -30.16 5.86
C THR A 320 -4.71 -30.60 7.04
N GLN A 321 -5.04 -30.10 8.22
CA GLN A 321 -4.39 -30.48 9.47
C GLN A 321 -5.40 -31.18 10.38
N GLU A 322 -4.92 -32.17 11.14
CA GLU A 322 -5.74 -32.81 12.16
C GLU A 322 -6.16 -31.78 13.22
N LEU A 323 -7.46 -31.63 13.43
CA LEU A 323 -8.02 -30.77 14.45
C LEU A 323 -7.85 -31.44 15.82
N LYS A 324 -7.18 -30.73 16.75
CA LYS A 324 -6.93 -31.21 18.11
C LYS A 324 -7.50 -30.23 19.12
N ILE A 325 -7.78 -30.73 20.32
CA ILE A 325 -8.06 -29.85 21.45
C ILE A 325 -6.84 -28.95 21.65
N GLY A 326 -7.11 -27.66 21.75
CA GLY A 326 -6.11 -26.61 21.87
C GLY A 326 -5.62 -26.00 20.56
N SER A 327 -6.03 -26.54 19.41
CA SER A 327 -5.83 -25.92 18.10
C SER A 327 -6.39 -24.50 18.06
N LYS A 328 -5.62 -23.56 17.49
CA LYS A 328 -6.10 -22.22 17.15
C LYS A 328 -6.84 -22.27 15.82
N VAL A 329 -8.04 -21.73 15.80
CA VAL A 329 -8.91 -21.73 14.62
C VAL A 329 -9.48 -20.34 14.38
N ARG A 330 -9.78 -20.10 13.12
CA ARG A 330 -10.60 -18.99 12.64
C ARG A 330 -11.92 -19.57 12.12
N ILE A 331 -12.99 -18.82 12.37
CA ILE A 331 -14.33 -19.19 11.90
C ILE A 331 -14.54 -18.63 10.50
N VAL A 332 -14.93 -19.51 9.57
CA VAL A 332 -15.28 -19.18 8.18
C VAL A 332 -16.79 -19.24 7.92
N GLY A 333 -17.58 -19.74 8.88
CA GLY A 333 -19.04 -19.77 8.82
C GLY A 333 -19.69 -18.41 9.13
N ASN A 334 -20.86 -18.16 8.52
CA ASN A 334 -21.54 -16.85 8.55
C ASN A 334 -21.94 -16.32 9.93
N SER A 335 -22.13 -17.17 10.94
CA SER A 335 -22.62 -16.74 12.26
C SER A 335 -21.58 -15.98 13.08
N CYS A 336 -20.28 -16.17 12.81
CA CYS A 336 -19.15 -15.59 13.56
C CYS A 336 -17.93 -15.37 12.64
N LEU A 337 -18.15 -14.96 11.40
CA LEU A 337 -17.12 -14.90 10.36
C LEU A 337 -15.89 -14.06 10.81
N GLY A 338 -14.71 -14.66 10.72
CA GLY A 338 -13.44 -14.03 11.09
C GLY A 338 -13.09 -14.06 12.58
N GLU A 339 -14.02 -14.47 13.47
CA GLU A 339 -13.68 -14.65 14.88
C GLU A 339 -12.62 -15.75 15.05
N GLN A 340 -11.68 -15.52 15.97
CA GLN A 340 -10.59 -16.44 16.30
C GLN A 340 -10.77 -17.01 17.70
N GLY A 341 -10.41 -18.27 17.87
CA GLY A 341 -10.54 -18.96 19.14
C GLY A 341 -9.71 -20.23 19.24
N LYS A 342 -9.87 -20.92 20.36
CA LYS A 342 -9.21 -22.18 20.67
C LYS A 342 -10.25 -23.30 20.73
N VAL A 343 -9.96 -24.44 20.14
CA VAL A 343 -10.79 -25.64 20.27
C VAL A 343 -10.68 -26.18 21.70
N VAL A 344 -11.81 -26.35 22.37
CA VAL A 344 -11.86 -26.87 23.75
C VAL A 344 -12.48 -28.26 23.85
N SER A 345 -13.38 -28.62 22.93
CA SER A 345 -13.93 -29.98 22.81
C SER A 345 -14.32 -30.27 21.37
N ILE A 346 -14.32 -31.55 21.00
CA ILE A 346 -14.75 -32.02 19.69
C ILE A 346 -15.73 -33.17 19.95
N ASP A 347 -16.95 -33.04 19.45
CA ASP A 347 -18.01 -34.01 19.73
C ASP A 347 -17.75 -35.31 18.96
N ASP A 348 -18.08 -36.45 19.57
CA ASP A 348 -17.83 -37.76 18.98
C ASP A 348 -18.96 -38.32 18.10
N SER A 349 -20.12 -37.68 18.14
CA SER A 349 -21.29 -38.01 17.33
C SER A 349 -21.63 -36.90 16.34
N LEU A 350 -22.24 -37.27 15.21
CA LEU A 350 -22.83 -36.32 14.27
C LEU A 350 -24.09 -35.67 14.87
N SER A 351 -24.20 -34.36 14.74
CA SER A 351 -25.39 -33.58 15.10
C SER A 351 -26.16 -33.19 13.84
N LEU A 352 -27.48 -33.25 13.89
CA LEU A 352 -28.34 -32.72 12.83
C LEU A 352 -28.40 -31.19 12.94
N LEU A 353 -27.94 -30.50 11.90
CA LEU A 353 -27.97 -29.06 11.82
C LEU A 353 -29.36 -28.56 11.37
N PRO A 354 -29.71 -27.28 11.61
CA PRO A 354 -30.95 -26.69 11.11
C PRO A 354 -31.11 -26.76 9.58
N SER A 355 -30.00 -26.86 8.84
CA SER A 355 -30.00 -27.06 7.39
C SER A 355 -30.40 -28.48 6.94
N GLY A 356 -30.58 -29.41 7.88
CA GLY A 356 -30.80 -30.84 7.61
C GLY A 356 -29.50 -31.63 7.35
N ALA A 357 -28.35 -30.96 7.26
CA ALA A 357 -27.05 -31.62 7.17
C ALA A 357 -26.63 -32.24 8.52
N LYS A 358 -25.87 -33.33 8.47
CA LYS A 358 -25.23 -33.91 9.67
C LYS A 358 -23.75 -33.53 9.67
N ASP A 359 -23.28 -32.94 10.75
CA ASP A 359 -21.86 -32.62 10.92
C ASP A 359 -21.43 -32.81 12.38
N TYR A 360 -20.12 -32.95 12.60
CA TYR A 360 -19.55 -32.94 13.95
C TYR A 360 -19.49 -31.51 14.45
N LEU A 361 -19.83 -31.33 15.72
CA LEU A 361 -19.71 -30.04 16.38
C LEU A 361 -18.39 -29.93 17.13
N VAL A 362 -17.88 -28.72 17.19
CA VAL A 362 -16.69 -28.34 17.94
C VAL A 362 -17.07 -27.20 18.85
N THR A 363 -16.67 -27.30 20.12
CA THR A 363 -16.78 -26.17 21.03
C THR A 363 -15.53 -25.31 20.91
N ILE A 364 -15.73 -24.02 20.70
CA ILE A 364 -14.67 -23.04 20.52
C ILE A 364 -14.81 -21.98 21.60
N GLU A 365 -13.69 -21.65 22.21
CA GLU A 365 -13.56 -20.53 23.13
C GLU A 365 -12.87 -19.37 22.42
N THR A 366 -13.61 -18.27 22.20
CA THR A 366 -13.09 -17.00 21.69
C THR A 366 -12.89 -16.03 22.85
N ARG A 367 -12.28 -14.87 22.59
CA ARG A 367 -12.13 -13.81 23.62
C ARG A 367 -13.46 -13.31 24.20
N ARG A 368 -14.57 -13.50 23.48
CA ARG A 368 -15.88 -12.96 23.85
C ARG A 368 -16.81 -14.01 24.46
N ARG A 369 -16.73 -15.25 23.98
CA ARG A 369 -17.72 -16.29 24.29
C ARG A 369 -17.21 -17.69 23.97
N LYS A 370 -17.95 -18.66 24.47
CA LYS A 370 -17.81 -20.08 24.15
C LYS A 370 -19.07 -20.60 23.47
N PHE A 371 -18.94 -21.34 22.38
CA PHE A 371 -20.08 -21.82 21.59
C PHE A 371 -19.69 -23.01 20.72
N GLN A 372 -20.70 -23.73 20.23
CA GLN A 372 -20.54 -24.88 19.34
C GLN A 372 -20.80 -24.51 17.88
N MET A 373 -20.07 -25.14 16.97
CA MET A 373 -20.32 -25.02 15.53
C MET A 373 -19.83 -26.23 14.73
N PRO A 374 -20.30 -26.39 13.48
CA PRO A 374 -19.82 -27.44 12.57
C PRO A 374 -18.32 -27.32 12.28
N ILE A 375 -17.62 -28.46 12.19
CA ILE A 375 -16.20 -28.52 11.79
C ILE A 375 -15.98 -27.84 10.43
N ALA A 376 -16.93 -27.99 9.50
CA ALA A 376 -16.85 -27.39 8.17
C ALA A 376 -16.72 -25.86 8.18
N ASN A 377 -17.03 -25.20 9.30
CA ASN A 377 -16.95 -23.76 9.46
C ASN A 377 -15.61 -23.28 10.04
N LEU A 378 -14.58 -24.13 10.07
CA LEU A 378 -13.28 -23.83 10.68
C LEU A 378 -12.12 -23.87 9.68
N GLU A 379 -11.20 -22.92 9.88
CA GLU A 379 -9.87 -22.89 9.28
C GLU A 379 -8.84 -22.86 10.41
N MET A 380 -7.84 -23.73 10.37
CA MET A 380 -6.68 -23.69 11.26
C MET A 380 -5.79 -22.50 10.92
N ILE A 381 -5.33 -21.81 11.96
CA ILE A 381 -4.45 -20.66 11.82
C ILE A 381 -3.11 -20.93 12.50
N GLY A 382 -2.03 -20.59 11.79
CA GLY A 382 -0.63 -20.80 12.19
C GLY A 382 0.26 -19.63 11.79
#